data_AF-A0A418MF12-F1
#
_entry.id   AF-A0A418MF12-F1
#
_cell.length_a   1.000
_cell.length_b   1.000
_cell.length_c   1.000
_cell.angle_alpha   90.00
_cell.angle_beta   90.00
_cell.angle_gamma   90.00
#
_symmetry.space_group_name_H-M   'P 1'
#
loop_
_entity.id
_entity.type
_entity.pdbx_description
1 polymer ?
#
loop_
_entity_poly.entity_id
_entity_poly.type
_entity_poly.pdbx_seq_one_letter_code
_entity_poly.pdbx_strand_id
1 'polypeptide(L)'
;MTTFRDIRILFVNGVIVLLIFLVLVEAVTWGVASEVKWNFVKDSGGVLPYLGLLVRNTILPELVTIFVLALLINRIHRWVDPAFDSLTWKSLLLYQLSFLPALLTAFLIFIPFTQSIRYLLVEFPIYSFNSYWHKYIIDSYSLALYFKYLLPVMLIGYSALNISLMTRTLRNHPVV
;
A
#
# COMPACT_ATOMS: atom_id res chain seq x y z
N MET A 1 -18.36 -17.44 -2.47
CA MET A 1 -17.51 -18.30 -1.62
C MET A 1 -16.13 -17.66 -1.56
N THR A 2 -15.73 -17.09 -0.42
CA THR A 2 -14.42 -16.44 -0.25
C THR A 2 -13.32 -17.47 -0.45
N THR A 3 -12.41 -17.24 -1.39
CA THR A 3 -11.17 -18.01 -1.40
C THR A 3 -10.13 -17.17 -0.68
N PHE A 4 -9.49 -17.71 0.36
CA PHE A 4 -8.24 -17.17 0.93
C PHE A 4 -7.22 -16.79 -0.18
N ARG A 5 -7.31 -17.47 -1.32
CA ARG A 5 -6.64 -17.17 -2.58
C ARG A 5 -6.80 -15.72 -3.05
N ASP A 6 -7.97 -15.11 -2.94
CA ASP A 6 -8.25 -13.79 -3.52
C ASP A 6 -7.56 -12.69 -2.70
N ILE A 7 -7.63 -12.77 -1.37
CA ILE A 7 -6.84 -11.90 -0.48
C ILE A 7 -5.34 -12.10 -0.72
N ARG A 8 -4.89 -13.36 -0.86
CA ARG A 8 -3.48 -13.66 -1.13
C ARG A 8 -3.02 -13.05 -2.46
N ILE A 9 -3.81 -13.13 -3.52
CA ILE A 9 -3.48 -12.54 -4.83
C ILE A 9 -3.39 -11.01 -4.72
N LEU A 10 -4.39 -10.38 -4.09
CA LEU A 10 -4.40 -8.92 -3.87
C LEU A 10 -3.17 -8.49 -3.07
N PHE A 11 -2.84 -9.22 -2.00
CA PHE A 11 -1.68 -8.95 -1.15
C PHE A 11 -0.37 -9.10 -1.93
N VAL A 12 -0.14 -10.24 -2.60
CA VAL A 12 1.08 -10.50 -3.36
C VAL A 12 1.27 -9.47 -4.47
N ASN A 13 0.22 -9.14 -5.21
CA ASN A 13 0.29 -8.11 -6.25
C ASN A 13 0.58 -6.73 -5.67
N GLY A 14 -0.03 -6.38 -4.54
CA GLY A 14 0.28 -5.14 -3.83
C GLY A 14 1.73 -5.07 -3.39
N VAL A 15 2.30 -6.18 -2.89
CA VAL A 15 3.73 -6.28 -2.54
C VAL A 15 4.62 -6.10 -3.78
N ILE A 16 4.28 -6.73 -4.91
CA ILE A 16 5.04 -6.56 -6.15
C ILE A 16 5.02 -5.09 -6.60
N VAL A 17 3.85 -4.44 -6.61
CA VAL A 17 3.73 -3.02 -6.97
C VAL A 17 4.53 -2.14 -6.02
N LEU A 18 4.47 -2.41 -4.71
CA LEU A 18 5.28 -1.69 -3.71
C LEU A 18 6.77 -1.82 -3.99
N LEU A 19 7.27 -3.03 -4.25
CA LEU A 19 8.68 -3.27 -4.52
C LEU A 19 9.15 -2.58 -5.80
N ILE A 20 8.35 -2.63 -6.87
CA ILE A 20 8.63 -1.91 -8.12
C ILE A 20 8.67 -0.40 -7.85
N PHE A 21 7.66 0.14 -7.19
CA PHE A 21 7.59 1.56 -6.86
C PHE A 21 8.78 2.00 -6.00
N LEU A 22 9.15 1.20 -5.01
CA LEU A 22 10.29 1.45 -4.14
C LEU A 22 11.60 1.49 -4.94
N VAL A 23 11.83 0.51 -5.83
CA VAL A 23 13.02 0.48 -6.69
C VAL A 23 13.07 1.71 -7.60
N LEU A 24 11.94 2.12 -8.17
CA LEU A 24 11.86 3.32 -9.01
C LEU A 24 12.17 4.59 -8.22
N VAL A 25 11.56 4.76 -7.05
CA VAL A 25 11.83 5.92 -6.17
C VAL A 25 13.28 5.93 -5.72
N GLU A 26 13.85 4.79 -5.33
CA GLU A 26 15.26 4.68 -4.97
C GLU A 26 16.15 5.02 -6.17
N ALA A 27 15.92 4.47 -7.35
CA ALA A 27 16.70 4.77 -8.55
C ALA A 27 16.68 6.27 -8.89
N VAL A 28 15.50 6.90 -8.87
CA VAL A 28 15.34 8.33 -9.13
C VAL A 28 16.04 9.17 -8.06
N THR A 29 15.87 8.83 -6.78
CA THR A 29 16.48 9.59 -5.68
C THR A 29 18.00 9.44 -5.64
N TRP A 30 18.55 8.28 -6.01
CA TRP A 30 19.98 8.11 -6.23
C TRP A 30 20.49 8.89 -7.44
N GLY A 31 19.69 9.05 -8.50
CA GLY A 31 20.06 9.85 -9.66
C GLY A 31 20.04 11.37 -9.41
N VAL A 32 19.05 11.86 -8.65
CA VAL A 32 18.83 13.30 -8.43
C VAL A 32 19.52 13.82 -7.17
N ALA A 33 19.61 13.01 -6.11
CA ALA A 33 20.10 13.41 -4.79
C ALA A 33 21.20 12.45 -4.27
N SER A 34 22.13 12.08 -5.15
CA SER A 34 23.22 11.14 -4.86
C SER A 34 24.05 11.55 -3.64
N GLU A 35 24.39 12.84 -3.51
CA GLU A 35 25.17 13.36 -2.38
C GLU A 35 24.44 13.19 -1.04
N VAL A 36 23.15 13.52 -1.01
CA VAL A 36 22.29 13.35 0.18
C VAL A 36 22.19 11.87 0.56
N LYS A 37 22.00 11.00 -0.43
CA LYS A 37 21.96 9.55 -0.22
C LYS A 37 23.28 9.01 0.32
N TRP A 38 24.41 9.46 -0.22
CA TRP A 38 25.73 9.06 0.26
C TRP A 38 25.98 9.50 1.69
N ASN A 39 25.56 10.70 2.08
CA ASN A 39 25.64 11.15 3.47
C ASN A 39 24.77 10.26 4.37
N PHE A 40 23.53 9.97 3.96
CA PHE A 40 22.67 9.03 4.70
C PHE A 40 23.29 7.64 4.88
N VAL A 41 23.92 7.09 3.84
CA VAL A 41 24.61 5.79 3.91
C VAL A 41 25.78 5.85 4.89
N LYS A 42 26.57 6.92 4.87
CA LYS A 42 27.69 7.11 5.81
C LYS A 42 27.18 7.25 7.25
N ASP A 43 26.16 8.07 7.47
CA ASP A 43 25.55 8.31 8.78
C ASP A 43 24.92 7.03 9.36
N SER A 44 24.42 6.16 8.48
CA SER A 44 23.87 4.85 8.87
C SER A 44 24.95 3.84 9.27
N GLY A 45 26.24 4.10 9.01
CA GLY A 45 27.33 3.15 9.24
C GLY A 45 27.64 2.24 8.04
N GLY A 46 27.23 2.63 6.84
CA GLY A 46 27.51 1.94 5.58
C GLY A 46 26.26 1.38 4.88
N VAL A 47 26.49 0.63 3.80
CA VAL A 47 25.42 0.17 2.90
C VAL A 47 24.49 -0.85 3.57
N LEU A 48 25.02 -1.80 4.34
CA LEU A 48 24.21 -2.84 4.99
C LEU A 48 23.26 -2.25 6.06
N PRO A 49 23.71 -1.39 7.00
CA PRO A 49 22.81 -0.69 7.90
C PRO A 49 21.76 0.16 7.19
N TYR A 50 22.13 0.85 6.11
CA TYR A 50 21.20 1.63 5.30
C TYR A 50 20.08 0.76 4.71
N LEU A 51 20.43 -0.41 4.13
CA LEU A 51 19.43 -1.36 3.63
C LEU A 51 18.53 -1.88 4.77
N GLY A 52 19.10 -2.15 5.94
CA GLY A 52 18.34 -2.54 7.13
C GLY A 52 17.34 -1.47 7.56
N LEU A 53 17.73 -0.20 7.54
CA LEU A 53 16.84 0.94 7.82
C LEU A 53 15.74 1.06 6.77
N LEU A 54 16.06 0.87 5.49
CA LEU A 54 15.08 0.92 4.40
C LEU A 54 14.02 -0.18 4.55
N VAL A 55 14.42 -1.39 4.92
CA VAL A 55 13.49 -2.50 5.21
C VAL A 55 12.61 -2.17 6.41
N ARG A 56 13.19 -1.71 7.52
CA ARG A 56 12.47 -1.47 8.79
C ARG A 56 11.57 -0.24 8.75
N ASN A 57 12.00 0.83 8.10
CA ASN A 57 11.28 2.10 8.05
C ASN A 57 10.28 2.16 6.88
N THR A 58 10.52 1.43 5.79
CA THR A 58 9.69 1.50 4.59
C THR A 58 8.98 0.19 4.31
N ILE A 59 9.70 -0.90 4.04
CA ILE A 59 9.08 -2.14 3.54
C ILE A 59 8.13 -2.74 4.58
N LEU A 60 8.60 -3.01 5.81
CA LEU A 60 7.81 -3.70 6.82
C LEU A 60 6.52 -2.95 7.22
N PRO A 61 6.54 -1.63 7.47
CA PRO A 61 5.32 -0.89 7.72
C PRO A 61 4.36 -0.93 6.52
N GLU A 62 4.85 -0.80 5.28
CA GLU A 62 3.97 -0.79 4.11
C GLU A 62 3.35 -2.17 3.80
N LEU A 63 3.96 -3.28 4.26
CA LEU A 63 3.30 -4.58 4.20
C LEU A 63 1.99 -4.60 4.99
N VAL A 64 1.94 -3.88 6.12
CA VAL A 64 0.71 -3.72 6.93
C VAL A 64 -0.31 -2.91 6.15
N THR A 65 0.11 -1.81 5.53
CA THR A 65 -0.74 -0.98 4.66
C THR A 65 -1.40 -1.84 3.58
N ILE A 66 -0.61 -2.64 2.84
CA ILE A 66 -1.10 -3.49 1.75
C ILE A 66 -2.04 -4.58 2.29
N PHE A 67 -1.72 -5.17 3.43
CA PHE A 67 -2.56 -6.19 4.04
C PHE A 67 -3.94 -5.63 4.42
N VAL A 68 -3.99 -4.48 5.10
CA VAL A 68 -5.24 -3.81 5.45
C VAL A 68 -6.01 -3.40 4.20
N LEU A 69 -5.32 -2.86 3.18
CA LEU A 69 -5.94 -2.48 1.92
C LEU A 69 -6.53 -3.69 1.18
N ALA A 70 -5.84 -4.82 1.14
CA ALA A 70 -6.34 -6.06 0.55
C ALA A 70 -7.59 -6.56 1.28
N LEU A 71 -7.64 -6.48 2.61
CA LEU A 71 -8.83 -6.82 3.39
C LEU A 71 -10.01 -5.89 3.09
N LEU A 72 -9.75 -4.58 2.99
CA LEU A 72 -10.76 -3.56 2.71
C LEU A 72 -11.35 -3.74 1.30
N ILE A 73 -10.50 -3.87 0.28
CA ILE A 73 -10.91 -4.12 -1.10
C ILE A 73 -11.72 -5.40 -1.19
N ASN A 74 -11.26 -6.48 -0.57
CA ASN A 74 -11.99 -7.74 -0.57
C ASN A 74 -13.33 -7.66 0.18
N ARG A 75 -13.45 -6.81 1.20
CA ARG A 75 -14.74 -6.54 1.88
C ARG A 75 -15.73 -5.91 0.91
N ILE A 76 -15.32 -4.88 0.18
CA ILE A 76 -16.20 -4.13 -0.73
C ILE A 76 -16.49 -4.92 -1.99
N HIS A 77 -15.51 -5.65 -2.49
CA HIS A 77 -15.67 -6.55 -3.62
C HIS A 77 -16.85 -7.49 -3.36
N ARG A 78 -16.97 -8.07 -2.17
CA ARG A 78 -18.13 -8.92 -1.82
C ARG A 78 -19.48 -8.19 -1.81
N TRP A 79 -19.49 -6.89 -1.56
CA TRP A 79 -20.72 -6.10 -1.52
C TRP A 79 -21.16 -5.65 -2.91
N VAL A 80 -20.20 -5.37 -3.79
CA VAL A 80 -20.43 -4.85 -5.14
C VAL A 80 -20.56 -5.97 -6.19
N ASP A 81 -19.83 -7.08 -6.01
CA ASP A 81 -19.75 -8.18 -6.97
C ASP A 81 -21.10 -8.83 -7.34
N PRO A 82 -22.06 -9.04 -6.41
CA PRO A 82 -23.37 -9.58 -6.76
C PRO A 82 -24.22 -8.66 -7.66
N ALA A 83 -23.84 -7.40 -7.83
CA ALA A 83 -24.55 -6.42 -8.66
C ALA A 83 -23.91 -6.24 -10.05
N PHE A 84 -22.81 -6.93 -10.35
CA PHE A 84 -22.08 -6.81 -11.61
C PHE A 84 -22.54 -7.87 -12.62
N ASP A 85 -23.67 -7.58 -13.30
CA ASP A 85 -24.33 -8.54 -14.20
C ASP A 85 -23.91 -8.42 -15.69
N SER A 86 -23.13 -7.39 -16.08
CA SER A 86 -22.71 -7.20 -17.47
C SER A 86 -21.32 -6.59 -17.61
N LEU A 87 -20.58 -6.95 -18.67
CA LEU A 87 -19.27 -6.39 -19.05
C LEU A 87 -19.43 -5.17 -19.97
N THR A 88 -20.30 -4.22 -19.61
CA THR A 88 -20.41 -2.95 -20.35
C THR A 88 -19.45 -1.91 -19.79
N TRP A 89 -19.00 -0.97 -20.62
CA TRP A 89 -18.13 0.13 -20.16
C TRP A 89 -18.75 0.91 -18.99
N LYS A 90 -20.08 1.11 -19.02
CA LYS A 90 -20.81 1.79 -17.96
C LYS A 90 -20.80 0.99 -16.65
N SER A 91 -21.05 -0.31 -16.69
CA SER A 91 -21.02 -1.14 -15.48
C SER A 91 -19.60 -1.21 -14.92
N LEU A 92 -18.57 -1.31 -15.77
CA LEU A 92 -17.16 -1.32 -15.35
C LEU A 92 -16.78 -0.03 -14.63
N LEU A 93 -17.20 1.12 -15.16
CA LEU A 93 -16.92 2.42 -14.54
C LEU A 93 -17.66 2.59 -13.21
N LEU A 94 -18.94 2.23 -13.14
CA LEU A 94 -19.71 2.26 -11.89
C LEU A 94 -19.12 1.31 -10.84
N TYR A 95 -18.67 0.14 -11.30
CA TYR A 95 -17.97 -0.82 -10.47
C TYR A 95 -16.68 -0.21 -9.89
N GLN A 96 -15.81 0.39 -10.71
CA GLN A 96 -14.59 1.05 -10.21
C GLN A 96 -14.88 2.23 -9.26
N LEU A 97 -15.92 3.03 -9.55
CA LEU A 97 -16.32 4.15 -8.70
C LEU A 97 -16.85 3.70 -7.34
N SER A 98 -17.46 2.52 -7.24
CA SER A 98 -17.95 2.00 -5.96
C SER A 98 -16.85 1.76 -4.91
N PHE A 99 -15.58 1.60 -5.36
CA PHE A 99 -14.43 1.46 -4.46
C PHE A 99 -13.79 2.80 -4.10
N LEU A 100 -14.12 3.89 -4.79
CA LEU A 100 -13.52 5.20 -4.56
C LEU A 100 -13.72 5.69 -3.10
N PRO A 101 -14.92 5.64 -2.50
CA PRO A 101 -15.10 6.09 -1.11
C PRO A 101 -14.21 5.32 -0.14
N ALA A 102 -14.02 4.03 -0.40
CA ALA A 102 -13.19 3.19 0.43
C ALA A 102 -11.70 3.45 0.26
N LEU A 103 -11.22 3.68 -0.96
CA LEU A 103 -9.82 4.04 -1.19
C LEU A 103 -9.49 5.42 -0.60
N LEU A 104 -10.42 6.37 -0.67
CA LEU A 104 -10.29 7.69 -0.04
C LEU A 104 -10.24 7.59 1.49
N THR A 105 -11.00 6.67 2.09
CA THR A 105 -11.02 6.47 3.55
C THR A 105 -10.01 5.46 4.06
N ALA A 106 -9.37 4.68 3.17
CA ALA A 106 -8.42 3.63 3.54
C ALA A 106 -7.26 4.17 4.37
N PHE A 107 -6.78 5.37 4.05
CA PHE A 107 -5.70 6.04 4.79
C PHE A 107 -5.99 6.11 6.29
N LEU A 108 -7.20 6.54 6.66
CA LEU A 108 -7.60 6.69 8.06
C LEU A 108 -7.60 5.35 8.81
N ILE A 109 -7.80 4.26 8.07
CA ILE A 109 -7.89 2.91 8.61
C ILE A 109 -6.51 2.30 8.78
N PHE A 110 -5.64 2.33 7.76
CA PHE A 110 -4.33 1.67 7.86
C PHE A 110 -3.29 2.51 8.61
N ILE A 111 -3.38 3.85 8.59
CA ILE A 111 -2.34 4.71 9.16
C ILE A 111 -2.01 4.42 10.64
N PRO A 112 -2.97 4.19 11.58
CA PRO A 112 -2.59 3.90 12.95
C PRO A 112 -1.83 2.57 13.08
N PHE A 113 -2.16 1.55 12.28
CA PHE A 113 -1.47 0.27 12.29
C PHE A 113 -0.07 0.38 11.68
N THR A 114 0.03 0.98 10.50
CA THR A 114 1.31 1.18 9.80
C THR A 114 2.28 2.00 10.65
N GLN A 115 1.81 3.08 11.27
CA GLN A 115 2.66 3.93 12.11
C GLN A 115 3.02 3.28 13.44
N SER A 116 2.13 2.47 14.02
CA SER A 116 2.47 1.68 15.22
C SER A 116 3.59 0.69 14.94
N ILE A 117 3.53 -0.03 13.82
CA ILE A 117 4.60 -0.95 13.42
C ILE A 117 5.89 -0.19 13.09
N ARG A 118 5.79 0.96 12.41
CA ARG A 118 6.95 1.81 12.15
C ARG A 118 7.61 2.29 13.45
N TYR A 119 6.83 2.73 14.43
CA TYR A 119 7.32 3.14 15.74
C TYR A 119 8.09 2.01 16.43
N LEU A 120 7.51 0.81 16.50
CA LEU A 120 8.15 -0.35 17.12
C LEU A 120 9.46 -0.75 16.44
N LEU A 121 9.55 -0.59 15.12
CA LEU A 121 10.74 -0.99 14.36
C LEU A 121 11.84 0.07 14.32
N VAL A 122 11.48 1.35 14.40
CA VAL A 122 12.41 2.48 14.21
C VAL A 122 12.92 3.04 15.53
N GLU A 123 12.08 3.16 16.55
CA GLU A 123 12.48 3.74 17.85
C GLU A 123 13.13 2.71 18.79
N PHE A 124 13.19 1.44 18.38
CA PHE A 124 13.91 0.43 19.16
C PHE A 124 15.39 0.83 19.38
N PRO A 125 15.92 0.72 20.61
CA PRO A 125 15.33 0.12 21.81
C PRO A 125 14.63 1.11 22.76
N ILE A 126 14.67 2.42 22.49
CA ILE A 126 14.20 3.46 23.41
C ILE A 126 12.82 3.93 23.00
N TYR A 127 11.82 3.40 23.69
CA TYR A 127 10.43 3.74 23.44
C TYR A 127 9.98 4.92 24.31
N SER A 128 9.24 5.85 23.72
CA SER A 128 8.59 6.96 24.41
C SER A 128 7.17 7.13 23.92
N PHE A 129 6.20 7.08 24.85
CA PHE A 129 4.80 7.34 24.54
C PHE A 129 4.60 8.73 23.92
N ASN A 130 5.37 9.72 24.36
CA ASN A 130 5.29 11.07 23.80
C ASN A 130 5.67 11.09 22.31
N SER A 131 6.76 10.39 21.95
CA SER A 131 7.18 10.22 20.55
C SER A 131 6.12 9.48 19.75
N TYR A 132 5.62 8.35 20.26
CA TYR A 132 4.55 7.59 19.61
C TYR A 132 3.31 8.46 19.32
N TRP A 133 2.80 9.16 20.33
CA TRP A 133 1.57 9.92 20.21
C TRP A 133 1.70 11.11 19.25
N HIS A 134 2.76 11.90 19.36
CA HIS A 134 2.89 13.12 18.58
C HIS A 134 3.42 12.83 17.17
N LYS A 135 4.54 12.11 17.07
CA LYS A 135 5.23 11.87 15.79
C LYS A 135 4.57 10.80 14.94
N TYR A 136 4.05 9.73 15.54
CA TYR A 136 3.52 8.59 14.79
C TYR A 136 2.00 8.60 14.63
N ILE A 137 1.26 9.11 15.62
CA ILE A 137 -0.19 9.23 15.51
C ILE A 137 -0.59 10.61 14.98
N ILE A 138 -0.40 11.69 15.76
CA ILE A 138 -0.92 13.03 15.40
C ILE A 138 -0.37 13.53 14.07
N ASP A 139 0.96 13.60 13.90
CA ASP A 139 1.60 14.15 12.69
C ASP A 139 1.25 13.34 11.44
N SER A 140 0.93 12.06 11.62
CA SER A 140 0.53 11.17 10.53
C SER A 140 -0.87 11.46 9.98
N TYR A 141 -1.72 12.18 10.71
CA TYR A 141 -3.04 12.63 10.20
C TYR A 141 -2.98 13.98 9.49
N SER A 142 -1.79 14.45 9.10
CA SER A 142 -1.66 15.67 8.29
C SER A 142 -2.20 15.49 6.86
N LEU A 143 -2.81 16.54 6.31
CA LEU A 143 -3.30 16.55 4.93
C LEU A 143 -2.17 16.30 3.91
N ALA A 144 -0.98 16.82 4.18
CA ALA A 144 0.19 16.58 3.35
C ALA A 144 0.53 15.09 3.25
N LEU A 145 0.48 14.36 4.38
CA LEU A 145 0.71 12.93 4.39
C LEU A 145 -0.44 12.19 3.71
N TYR A 146 -1.69 12.56 3.97
CA TYR A 146 -2.85 11.98 3.30
C TYR A 146 -2.71 12.03 1.76
N PHE A 147 -2.43 13.19 1.17
CA PHE A 147 -2.29 13.31 -0.29
C PHE A 147 -1.05 12.57 -0.82
N LYS A 148 0.04 12.52 -0.05
CA LYS A 148 1.23 11.73 -0.40
C LYS A 148 0.93 10.23 -0.51
N TYR A 149 0.11 9.69 0.38
CA TYR A 149 -0.28 8.27 0.36
C TYR A 149 -1.47 7.98 -0.55
N LEU A 150 -2.30 8.98 -0.86
CA LEU A 150 -3.48 8.79 -1.70
C LEU A 150 -3.12 8.20 -3.07
N LEU A 151 -2.10 8.74 -3.74
CA LEU A 151 -1.71 8.26 -5.07
C LEU A 151 -1.22 6.79 -5.05
N PRO A 152 -0.29 6.38 -4.17
CA PRO A 152 0.07 4.97 -4.01
C PRO A 152 -1.11 4.05 -3.66
N VAL A 153 -1.99 4.47 -2.74
CA VAL A 153 -3.17 3.70 -2.34
C VAL A 153 -4.13 3.50 -3.51
N MET A 154 -4.37 4.54 -4.29
CA MET A 154 -5.22 4.50 -5.47
C MET A 154 -4.62 3.59 -6.54
N LEU A 155 -3.32 3.72 -6.82
CA LEU A 155 -2.61 2.85 -7.76
C LEU A 155 -2.72 1.38 -7.35
N ILE A 156 -2.30 1.04 -6.12
CA ILE A 156 -2.34 -0.34 -5.63
C ILE A 156 -3.78 -0.85 -5.64
N GLY A 157 -4.73 -0.06 -5.14
CA GLY A 157 -6.13 -0.45 -5.04
C GLY A 157 -6.76 -0.74 -6.40
N TYR A 158 -6.61 0.18 -7.36
CA TYR A 158 -7.16 0.00 -8.70
C TYR A 158 -6.41 -1.05 -9.51
N SER A 159 -5.10 -1.17 -9.40
CA SER A 159 -4.36 -2.28 -10.04
C SER A 159 -4.87 -3.63 -9.53
N ALA A 160 -5.03 -3.77 -8.22
CA ALA A 160 -5.52 -5.01 -7.62
C ALA A 160 -6.95 -5.35 -8.06
N LEU A 161 -7.83 -4.34 -8.15
CA LEU A 161 -9.19 -4.49 -8.68
C LEU A 161 -9.21 -4.93 -10.15
N ASN A 162 -8.43 -4.28 -11.02
CA ASN A 162 -8.38 -4.60 -12.44
C ASN A 162 -7.82 -6.00 -12.69
N ILE A 163 -6.79 -6.42 -11.95
CA ILE A 163 -6.25 -7.78 -12.03
C ILE A 163 -7.31 -8.81 -11.61
N SER A 164 -8.06 -8.54 -10.55
CA SER A 164 -9.15 -9.42 -10.09
C SER A 164 -10.22 -9.58 -11.18
N LEU A 165 -10.67 -8.48 -11.79
CA LEU A 165 -11.62 -8.49 -12.90
C LEU A 165 -11.09 -9.26 -14.11
N MET A 166 -9.86 -8.97 -14.53
CA MET A 166 -9.22 -9.64 -15.68
C MET A 166 -9.10 -11.15 -15.47
N THR A 167 -8.67 -11.58 -14.27
CA THR A 167 -8.56 -13.00 -13.92
C THR A 167 -9.91 -13.70 -13.97
N ARG A 168 -10.98 -13.04 -13.50
CA ARG A 168 -12.35 -13.55 -13.57
C ARG A 168 -12.85 -13.66 -15.00
N THR A 169 -12.65 -12.63 -15.81
CA THR A 169 -13.07 -12.63 -17.23
C THR A 169 -12.39 -13.76 -18.00
N LEU A 170 -11.07 -13.92 -17.84
CA LEU A 170 -10.30 -15.00 -18.47
C LEU A 170 -10.77 -16.40 -18.04
N ARG A 171 -11.25 -16.55 -16.80
CA ARG A 171 -11.75 -17.82 -16.29
C ARG A 171 -13.16 -18.16 -16.81
N ASN A 172 -14.02 -17.16 -16.99
CA ASN A 172 -15.40 -17.35 -17.43
C ASN A 172 -15.54 -17.39 -18.96
N HIS A 173 -14.60 -16.79 -19.68
CA HIS A 173 -14.47 -16.86 -21.13
C HIS A 173 -13.04 -17.30 -21.50
N PRO A 174 -12.74 -18.61 -21.51
CA PRO A 174 -11.45 -19.07 -22.02
C PRO A 174 -11.31 -18.60 -23.47
N VAL A 175 -10.24 -17.87 -23.76
CA VAL A 175 -9.86 -17.54 -25.13
C VAL A 175 -9.54 -18.88 -25.81
N VAL A 176 -10.42 -19.28 -26.73
CA VAL A 176 -10.20 -20.42 -27.64
C VAL A 176 -9.16 -20.02 -28.68
#